data_AF-A0A1H3V4N1-F1
#
_entry.id   AF-A0A1H3V4N1-F1
#
_cell.length_a   1.000
_cell.length_b   1.000
_cell.length_c   1.000
_cell.angle_alpha   90.00
_cell.angle_beta   90.00
_cell.angle_gamma   90.00
#
_symmetry.space_group_name_H-M   'P 1'
#
loop_
_entity.id
_entity.type
_entity.pdbx_description
1 polymer ?
#
loop_
_entity_poly.entity_id
_entity_poly.type
_entity_poly.pdbx_seq_one_letter_code
_entity_poly.pdbx_strand_id
1 'polypeptide(L)'
;MSLNMFLGEVNSQTESINQVYADGIEAMQQVIVAIELFYMDGKLQGKTYNSAKTYFKATYRPLAQGMICLCEDLIRLNSAFPEQFQAAVATTDVQEAEVEMQIQQANRHIREAEVLSAVSPTLASSIF
;
A
#
# COMPACT_ATOMS: atom_id res chain seq x y z
N MET A 1 1.73 -7.50 -18.45
CA MET A 1 0.64 -7.19 -17.50
C MET A 1 0.25 -5.77 -17.78
N SER A 2 -1.04 -5.46 -17.91
CA SER A 2 -1.45 -4.08 -18.15
C SER A 2 -1.49 -3.26 -16.86
N LEU A 3 -1.11 -1.99 -16.90
CA LEU A 3 -1.17 -1.08 -15.76
C LEU A 3 -2.60 -0.56 -15.59
N ASN A 4 -3.35 -1.13 -14.65
CA ASN A 4 -4.70 -0.70 -14.29
C ASN A 4 -4.75 -0.38 -12.79
N MET A 5 -4.96 0.90 -12.46
CA MET A 5 -5.08 1.40 -11.10
C MET A 5 -6.46 2.03 -10.92
N PHE A 6 -7.30 1.39 -10.10
CA PHE A 6 -8.61 1.90 -9.69
C PHE A 6 -8.51 2.38 -8.24
N LEU A 7 -8.52 3.70 -8.05
CA LEU A 7 -8.25 4.29 -6.74
C LEU A 7 -9.30 3.90 -5.70
N GLY A 8 -10.57 3.83 -6.09
CA GLY A 8 -11.65 3.39 -5.19
C GLY A 8 -11.46 1.97 -4.68
N GLU A 9 -11.05 1.04 -5.56
CA GLU A 9 -10.80 -0.34 -5.19
C GLU A 9 -9.55 -0.46 -4.32
N VAL A 10 -8.44 0.18 -4.70
CA VAL A 10 -7.19 0.17 -3.93
C VAL A 10 -7.40 0.76 -2.53
N ASN A 11 -8.18 1.84 -2.40
CA ASN A 11 -8.50 2.41 -1.10
C ASN A 11 -9.32 1.45 -0.24
N SER A 12 -10.35 0.81 -0.81
CA SER A 12 -11.16 -0.19 -0.08
C SER A 12 -10.33 -1.40 0.35
N GLN A 13 -9.44 -1.88 -0.51
CA GLN A 13 -8.51 -2.95 -0.18
C GLN A 13 -7.53 -2.53 0.93
N THR A 14 -7.01 -1.30 0.86
CA THR A 14 -6.12 -0.72 1.87
C THR A 14 -6.80 -0.69 3.25
N GLU A 15 -8.05 -0.20 3.32
CA GLU A 15 -8.84 -0.18 4.55
C GLU A 15 -9.08 -1.59 5.10
N SER A 16 -9.49 -2.52 4.24
CA SER A 16 -9.76 -3.91 4.64
C SER A 16 -8.51 -4.60 5.19
N ILE A 17 -7.36 -4.42 4.53
CA ILE A 17 -6.10 -5.02 4.99
C ILE A 17 -5.63 -4.36 6.30
N ASN A 18 -5.76 -3.05 6.42
CA ASN A 18 -5.40 -2.34 7.65
C ASN A 18 -6.24 -2.80 8.84
N GLN A 19 -7.52 -3.12 8.62
CA GLN A 19 -8.36 -3.71 9.67
C GLN A 19 -7.83 -5.06 10.15
N VAL A 20 -7.40 -5.93 9.23
CA VAL A 20 -6.80 -7.23 9.59
C VAL A 20 -5.55 -7.06 10.44
N TYR A 21 -4.71 -6.07 10.12
CA TYR A 21 -3.51 -5.79 10.92
C TYR A 21 -3.83 -5.16 12.27
N ALA A 22 -4.86 -4.31 12.35
CA ALA A 22 -5.36 -3.76 13.62
C ALA A 22 -5.87 -4.88 14.54
N ASP A 23 -6.65 -5.83 14.00
CA ASP A 23 -7.10 -7.02 14.74
C ASP A 23 -5.91 -7.87 15.20
N GLY A 24 -4.88 -8.00 14.35
CA GLY A 24 -3.63 -8.67 14.69
C GLY A 24 -2.87 -8.02 15.84
N ILE A 25 -2.83 -6.67 15.88
CA ILE A 25 -2.23 -5.91 16.99
C ILE A 25 -2.98 -6.19 18.29
N GLU A 26 -4.32 -6.09 18.27
CA GLU A 26 -5.15 -6.35 19.44
C GLU A 26 -4.94 -7.78 19.97
N ALA A 27 -4.96 -8.78 19.09
CA ALA A 27 -4.73 -10.16 19.45
C ALA A 27 -3.35 -10.37 20.12
N MET A 28 -2.30 -9.76 19.59
CA MET A 28 -0.96 -9.86 20.18
C MET A 28 -0.84 -9.12 21.51
N GLN A 29 -1.54 -7.99 21.68
CA GLN A 29 -1.64 -7.32 22.98
C GLN A 29 -2.33 -8.22 24.02
N GLN A 30 -3.40 -8.92 23.66
CA GLN A 30 -4.06 -9.88 24.53
C GLN A 30 -3.13 -11.06 24.89
N VAL A 31 -2.33 -11.55 23.95
CA VAL A 31 -1.29 -12.57 24.22
C VAL A 31 -0.27 -12.07 25.24
N ILE A 32 0.21 -10.83 25.11
CA ILE A 32 1.16 -10.24 26.07
C ILE A 32 0.54 -10.18 27.47
N VAL A 33 -0.71 -9.71 27.58
CA VAL A 33 -1.44 -9.65 28.87
C VAL A 33 -1.58 -11.05 29.47
N ALA A 34 -1.96 -12.05 28.67
CA ALA A 34 -2.09 -13.44 29.13
C ALA A 34 -0.75 -14.01 29.62
N ILE A 35 0.36 -13.71 28.95
CA ILE A 35 1.70 -14.12 29.38
C ILE A 35 2.06 -13.49 30.73
N GLU A 36 1.78 -12.20 30.94
CA GLU A 36 2.07 -11.53 32.21
C GLU A 36 1.21 -12.09 33.35
N LEU A 37 -0.09 -12.31 33.13
CA LEU A 37 -0.97 -12.95 34.10
C LEU A 37 -0.50 -14.35 34.46
N PHE A 38 -0.14 -15.16 33.46
CA PHE A 38 0.40 -16.50 33.67
C PHE A 38 1.71 -16.46 34.47
N TYR A 39 2.60 -15.52 34.17
CA TYR A 39 3.87 -15.37 34.88
C TYR A 39 3.67 -15.02 36.36
N MET A 40 2.72 -14.12 36.67
CA MET A 40 2.43 -13.66 38.03
C MET A 40 1.55 -14.61 38.85
N ASP A 41 0.96 -15.65 38.24
CA ASP A 41 0.09 -16.59 38.94
C ASP A 41 0.85 -17.31 40.08
N GLY A 42 0.40 -17.12 41.33
CA GLY A 42 1.05 -17.73 42.49
C GLY A 42 0.65 -19.19 42.76
N LYS A 43 -0.36 -19.75 42.08
CA LYS A 43 -0.91 -21.09 42.33
C LYS A 43 -0.19 -22.16 41.50
N LEU A 44 0.16 -21.84 40.26
CA LEU A 44 0.87 -22.73 39.35
C LEU A 44 2.36 -22.74 39.69
N GLN A 45 2.78 -23.73 40.47
CA GLN A 45 4.13 -23.86 41.04
C GLN A 45 4.79 -25.19 40.66
N GLY A 46 6.09 -25.29 40.91
CA GLY A 46 6.91 -26.47 40.59
C GLY A 46 7.73 -26.28 39.31
N LYS A 47 8.70 -27.18 39.09
CA LYS A 47 9.71 -27.02 38.03
C LYS A 47 9.10 -26.85 36.64
N THR A 48 8.06 -27.61 36.31
CA THR A 48 7.37 -27.54 35.01
C THR A 48 6.76 -26.16 34.76
N TYR A 49 5.93 -25.67 35.68
CA TYR A 49 5.29 -24.35 35.55
C TYR A 49 6.29 -23.21 35.59
N ASN A 50 7.31 -23.27 36.46
CA ASN A 50 8.36 -22.24 36.52
C ASN A 50 9.14 -22.14 35.20
N SER A 51 9.45 -23.28 34.58
CA SER A 51 10.14 -23.32 33.29
C SER A 51 9.26 -22.75 32.17
N ALA A 52 7.98 -23.12 32.14
CA ALA A 52 7.03 -22.59 31.16
C ALA A 52 6.86 -21.08 31.29
N LYS A 53 6.64 -20.55 32.50
CA LYS A 53 6.52 -19.11 32.77
C LYS A 53 7.73 -18.34 32.26
N THR A 54 8.93 -18.83 32.60
CA THR A 54 10.19 -18.22 32.15
C THR A 54 10.27 -18.23 30.62
N TYR A 55 9.97 -19.36 29.99
CA TYR A 55 10.03 -19.50 28.53
C TYR A 55 9.05 -18.57 27.80
N PHE A 56 7.77 -18.53 28.20
CA PHE A 56 6.78 -17.64 27.60
C PHE A 56 7.17 -16.17 27.74
N LYS A 57 7.65 -15.76 28.92
CA LYS A 57 8.08 -14.38 29.16
C LYS A 57 9.35 -14.01 28.38
N ALA A 58 10.32 -14.92 28.28
CA ALA A 58 11.58 -14.67 27.60
C ALA A 58 11.49 -14.78 26.07
N THR A 59 10.55 -15.58 25.54
CA THR A 59 10.49 -15.92 24.11
C THR A 59 9.23 -15.40 23.44
N TYR A 60 8.05 -15.78 23.94
CA TYR A 60 6.79 -15.45 23.28
C TYR A 60 6.37 -13.98 23.47
N ARG A 61 6.67 -13.37 24.62
CA ARG A 61 6.36 -11.94 24.83
C ARG A 61 7.13 -11.05 23.85
N PRO A 62 8.46 -11.17 23.67
CA PRO A 62 9.17 -10.44 22.62
C PRO A 62 8.66 -10.76 21.21
N LEU A 63 8.29 -12.01 20.92
CA LEU A 63 7.73 -12.38 19.62
C LEU A 63 6.39 -11.67 19.35
N ALA A 64 5.49 -11.62 20.33
CA ALA A 64 4.22 -10.90 20.21
C ALA A 64 4.45 -9.39 19.99
N GLN A 65 5.44 -8.80 20.67
CA GLN A 65 5.85 -7.40 20.42
C GLN A 65 6.39 -7.20 19.00
N GLY A 66 7.19 -8.14 18.49
CA GLY A 66 7.67 -8.11 17.11
C GLY A 66 6.54 -8.17 16.09
N MET A 67 5.52 -9.00 16.33
CA MET A 67 4.33 -9.08 15.47
C MET A 67 3.52 -7.77 15.50
N ILE A 68 3.39 -7.12 16.67
CA ILE A 68 2.76 -5.79 16.76
C ILE A 68 3.51 -4.79 15.88
N CYS A 69 4.83 -4.71 16.01
CA CYS A 69 5.65 -3.79 15.22
C CYS A 69 5.49 -4.03 13.71
N LEU A 70 5.47 -5.30 13.29
CA LEU A 70 5.25 -5.66 11.89
C LEU A 70 3.88 -5.19 11.39
N CYS A 71 2.82 -5.43 12.15
CA CYS A 71 1.48 -4.97 11.77
C CYS A 71 1.39 -3.44 11.65
N GLU A 72 2.01 -2.70 12.59
CA GLU A 72 2.07 -1.24 12.55
C GLU A 72 2.78 -0.74 11.28
N ASP A 73 3.90 -1.36 10.92
CA ASP A 73 4.63 -1.03 9.69
C ASP A 73 3.84 -1.35 8.43
N LEU A 74 3.14 -2.48 8.41
CA LEU A 74 2.31 -2.87 7.27
C LEU A 74 1.12 -1.92 7.07
N ILE A 75 0.48 -1.47 8.16
CA ILE A 75 -0.56 -0.42 8.10
C ILE A 75 0.01 0.85 7.48
N ARG A 76 1.17 1.31 7.98
CA ARG A 76 1.82 2.53 7.48
C ARG A 76 2.15 2.42 5.99
N LEU A 77 2.71 1.30 5.55
CA LEU A 77 3.08 1.08 4.15
C LEU A 77 1.86 0.99 3.25
N ASN A 78 0.82 0.28 3.67
CA ASN A 78 -0.43 0.17 2.90
C ASN A 78 -1.13 1.50 2.75
N SER A 79 -1.22 2.31 3.82
CA SER A 79 -1.80 3.65 3.74
C SER A 79 -0.99 4.57 2.82
N ALA A 80 0.33 4.46 2.83
CA ALA A 80 1.18 5.30 2.00
C ALA A 80 1.13 4.93 0.51
N PHE A 81 0.78 3.69 0.15
CA PHE A 81 0.77 3.24 -1.24
C PHE A 81 -0.17 4.06 -2.16
N PRO A 82 -1.49 4.19 -1.89
CA PRO A 82 -2.37 4.99 -2.73
C PRO A 82 -2.01 6.49 -2.70
N GLU A 83 -1.53 7.01 -1.55
CA GLU A 83 -1.09 8.40 -1.43
C GLU A 83 0.12 8.69 -2.34
N GLN A 84 1.11 7.80 -2.32
CA GLN A 84 2.31 7.92 -3.17
C GLN A 84 1.97 7.80 -4.65
N PHE A 85 1.06 6.90 -5.01
CA PHE A 85 0.58 6.82 -6.38
C PHE A 85 -0.09 8.13 -6.82
N GLN A 86 -0.98 8.68 -5.99
CA GLN A 86 -1.68 9.92 -6.31
C GLN A 86 -0.75 11.12 -6.43
N ALA A 87 0.30 11.17 -5.62
CA ALA A 87 1.30 12.24 -5.66
C ALA A 87 2.25 12.13 -6.85
N ALA A 88 2.64 10.91 -7.25
CA ALA A 88 3.69 10.68 -8.24
C ALA A 88 3.18 10.35 -9.65
N VAL A 89 1.96 9.83 -9.78
CA VAL A 89 1.44 9.29 -11.04
C VAL A 89 0.18 10.03 -11.48
N ALA A 90 -0.93 9.88 -10.76
CA ALA A 90 -2.21 10.48 -11.13
C ALA A 90 -3.20 10.54 -9.96
N THR A 91 -4.01 11.59 -9.90
CA THR A 91 -5.07 11.76 -8.89
C THR A 91 -6.40 11.08 -9.29
N THR A 92 -6.41 10.35 -10.40
CA THR A 92 -7.59 9.65 -10.95
C THR A 92 -7.22 8.20 -11.28
N ASP A 93 -8.22 7.40 -11.62
CA ASP A 93 -7.99 6.06 -12.14
C ASP A 93 -7.10 6.12 -13.39
N VAL A 94 -6.23 5.11 -13.54
CA VAL A 94 -5.31 4.97 -14.66
C VAL A 94 -5.53 3.62 -15.30
N GLN A 95 -5.84 3.64 -16.60
CA GLN A 95 -5.93 2.45 -17.44
C GLN A 95 -4.96 2.61 -18.59
N GLU A 96 -3.97 1.72 -18.70
CA GLU A 96 -2.90 1.81 -19.70
C GLU A 96 -3.43 1.96 -21.12
N ALA A 97 -4.47 1.21 -21.50
CA ALA A 97 -5.06 1.28 -22.83
C ALA A 97 -5.64 2.67 -23.15
N GLU A 98 -6.18 3.38 -22.15
CA GLU A 98 -6.68 4.74 -22.31
C GLU A 98 -5.51 5.72 -22.50
N VAL A 99 -4.46 5.58 -21.69
CA VAL A 99 -3.24 6.41 -21.80
C VAL A 99 -2.58 6.22 -23.18
N GLU A 100 -2.45 4.99 -23.65
CA GLU A 100 -1.92 4.68 -24.98
C GLU A 100 -2.78 5.31 -26.09
N MET A 101 -4.11 5.24 -25.96
CA MET A 101 -5.03 5.85 -26.92
C MET A 101 -4.84 7.37 -26.97
N GLN A 102 -4.75 8.02 -25.81
CA GLN A 102 -4.54 9.46 -25.69
C GLN A 102 -3.20 9.89 -26.31
N ILE A 103 -2.12 9.13 -26.08
CA ILE A 103 -0.81 9.37 -26.71
C ILE A 103 -0.90 9.24 -28.24
N GLN A 104 -1.57 8.22 -28.75
CA GLN A 104 -1.75 8.06 -30.19
C GLN A 104 -2.57 9.18 -30.81
N GLN A 105 -3.62 9.65 -30.14
CA GLN A 105 -4.40 10.81 -30.55
C GLN A 105 -3.54 12.08 -30.58
N ALA A 106 -2.79 12.37 -29.51
CA ALA A 106 -1.87 13.51 -29.46
C ALA A 106 -0.84 13.47 -30.60
N ASN A 107 -0.25 12.30 -30.87
CA ASN A 107 0.71 12.12 -31.96
C ASN A 107 0.10 12.30 -33.36
N ARG A 108 -1.22 12.10 -33.54
CA ARG A 108 -1.90 12.44 -34.79
C ARG A 108 -2.08 13.94 -34.91
N HIS A 109 -2.54 14.61 -33.85
CA HIS A 109 -2.72 16.06 -33.85
C HIS A 109 -1.42 16.83 -34.04
N ILE A 110 -0.30 16.37 -33.46
CA ILE A 110 1.02 16.95 -33.70
C ILE A 110 1.37 16.87 -35.20
N ARG A 111 1.21 15.69 -35.82
CA ARG A 111 1.47 15.50 -37.25
C ARG A 111 0.58 16.38 -38.14
N GLU A 112 -0.70 16.50 -37.80
CA GLU A 112 -1.64 17.37 -38.52
C GLU A 112 -1.23 18.85 -38.41
N ALA A 113 -0.82 19.30 -37.23
CA ALA A 113 -0.34 20.66 -37.00
C ALA A 113 0.97 20.96 -37.74
N GLU A 114 1.91 20.01 -37.76
CA GLU A 114 3.17 20.12 -38.50
C GLU A 114 2.90 20.29 -40.01
N VAL A 115 2.00 19.47 -40.58
CA VAL A 115 1.60 19.59 -41.99
C VAL A 115 0.99 20.97 -42.27
N LEU A 116 0.06 21.45 -41.44
CA LEU A 116 -0.56 22.76 -41.62
C LEU A 116 0.45 23.92 -41.54
N SER A 117 1.42 23.81 -40.63
CA SER A 117 2.49 24.79 -40.46
C SER A 117 3.47 24.82 -41.64
N ALA A 118 3.72 23.67 -42.29
CA ALA A 118 4.56 23.57 -43.47
C ALA A 118 3.88 24.14 -44.72
N VAL A 119 2.55 24.03 -44.82
CA VAL A 119 1.76 24.52 -45.97
C VAL A 119 1.50 26.03 -45.92
N SER A 120 1.45 26.63 -44.73
CA SER A 120 1.21 28.08 -44.55
C SER A 120 2.27 29.01 -45.18
N PRO A 121 3.59 28.80 -45.04
CA PRO A 121 4.58 29.63 -45.73
C PRO A 121 4.61 29.40 -47.25
N THR A 122 4.28 28.19 -47.73
CA THR A 122 4.21 27.92 -49.18
C THR A 122 3.03 28.60 -49.87
N LEU A 123 1.89 28.79 -49.18
CA LEU A 123 0.77 29.55 -49.73
C LEU A 123 1.09 31.05 -49.85
N ALA A 124 1.88 31.61 -48.92
CA ALA A 124 2.33 33.00 -48.98
C ALA A 124 3.35 33.26 -50.12
N SER A 125 4.20 32.27 -50.45
CA SER A 125 5.14 32.37 -51.58
C SER A 125 4.53 32.06 -52.95
N SER A 126 3.28 31.60 -53.01
CA SER A 126 2.58 31.24 -54.26
C SER A 126 1.61 32.33 -54.74
N ILE A 127 1.49 33.44 -54.00
CA ILE A 127 0.56 34.56 -54.29
C ILE A 127 1.30 35.84 -54.74
N PHE A 128 2.63 35.80 -54.90
CA PHE A 128 3.43 36.87 -55.52
C PHE A 128 4.15 36.40 -56.77
#